data_AF-A0A9N7W440-F1
#
_entry.id   AF-A0A9N7W440-F1
#
_cell.length_a   1.000
_cell.length_b   1.000
_cell.length_c   1.000
_cell.angle_alpha   90.00
_cell.angle_beta   90.00
_cell.angle_gamma   90.00
#
_symmetry.space_group_name_H-M   'P 1'
#
loop_
_entity.id
_entity.type
_entity.pdbx_description
1 polymer ?
#
loop_
_entity_poly.entity_id
_entity_poly.type
_entity_poly.pdbx_seq_one_letter_code
_entity_poly.pdbx_strand_id
1 'polypeptide(L)'
;MEQKKTQSSIGAADSSHIQDRSDWLLDSALGRWLTSRHGIISNLTLLKVLLWLVLLGLFVELEFGLAFFILSLFYWLYEGLRSPAPREPGEMSAYSVFNPDCQPLLVCVCALFTMSGTPVIMRLMASAHSVAEKAGAIVRKVLHSGDLGIVEKTGANDLQTLADRLAQQSICASLSRRFPKLTIIGEEDLPFEEVKEDAIEKGQAEEILQKSCPAEYMGLKEEELVVWVDPLDGTKEYTEGLLDNVTVLIGIAYGGRAIAGVINQPFYNYQLGAGAVLGRTMWGMLGVGAFGFQLQEVPGDRRIVTTTRSHSNKVVTDCVDAMEPHEVVRVGGAGNKIIQLVEGRASAYVFASPGCKKWDTCAPEAILHAVGGKLTDMHGNAYCYDADVKHMNSAGVLATLRNHEYYASRVPPSVREALKLD
;
A
#
# COMPACT_ATOMS: atom_id res chain seq x y z
N MET A 1 12.97 90.55 15.94
CA MET A 1 13.49 90.81 17.31
C MET A 1 14.93 90.34 17.32
N GLU A 2 15.76 91.19 17.87
CA GLU A 2 17.22 91.33 17.82
C GLU A 2 18.07 90.14 18.34
N GLN A 3 19.40 90.24 18.11
CA GLN A 3 20.56 89.55 18.73
C GLN A 3 21.09 88.30 18.00
N LYS A 4 22.29 88.24 17.38
CA LYS A 4 23.64 88.82 17.56
C LYS A 4 24.49 88.13 18.65
N LYS A 5 25.74 87.81 18.24
CA LYS A 5 26.96 87.43 18.98
C LYS A 5 27.19 85.93 19.25
N THR A 6 28.20 85.24 18.72
CA THR A 6 29.67 85.50 18.50
C THR A 6 30.53 85.03 19.69
N GLN A 7 31.38 84.03 19.37
CA GLN A 7 32.73 83.70 19.88
C GLN A 7 32.94 83.26 21.34
N SER A 8 33.67 82.16 21.49
CA SER A 8 34.99 82.21 22.15
C SER A 8 35.98 81.23 21.51
N SER A 9 37.11 81.78 21.08
CA SER A 9 38.36 81.13 20.69
C SER A 9 39.12 80.53 21.87
N ILE A 10 40.03 79.58 21.62
CA ILE A 10 41.50 79.69 21.85
C ILE A 10 42.14 78.29 21.71
N GLY A 11 43.26 78.22 20.97
CA GLY A 11 44.19 77.08 21.01
C GLY A 11 45.01 76.88 19.73
N ALA A 12 46.00 77.73 19.49
CA ALA A 12 47.13 77.49 18.57
C ALA A 12 48.19 76.63 19.30
N ALA A 13 49.14 75.87 18.74
CA ALA A 13 49.70 75.66 17.40
C ALA A 13 50.52 74.34 17.45
N ASP A 14 50.76 73.65 16.33
CA ASP A 14 52.14 73.35 15.85
C ASP A 14 52.14 72.75 14.42
N SER A 15 53.19 73.14 13.69
CA SER A 15 53.83 72.72 12.42
C SER A 15 53.59 71.29 11.88
N SER A 16 53.84 70.89 10.62
CA SER A 16 54.16 71.51 9.31
C SER A 16 54.27 70.37 8.27
N HIS A 17 53.88 70.61 7.02
CA HIS A 17 54.23 69.89 5.77
C HIS A 17 54.17 68.34 5.72
N ILE A 18 53.25 67.80 4.92
CA ILE A 18 53.53 66.88 3.79
C ILE A 18 52.40 66.98 2.76
N GLN A 19 52.84 67.03 1.52
CA GLN A 19 52.16 67.18 0.25
C GLN A 19 51.40 65.89 -0.10
N ASP A 20 50.07 65.93 -0.16
CA ASP A 20 49.28 64.74 -0.49
C ASP A 20 49.06 64.64 -2.00
N ARG A 21 49.61 63.56 -2.56
CA ARG A 21 49.55 63.20 -3.98
C ARG A 21 48.13 62.74 -4.29
N SER A 22 47.47 63.44 -5.20
CA SER A 22 46.28 62.95 -5.89
C SER A 22 46.54 61.55 -6.47
N ASP A 23 45.77 60.56 -6.01
CA ASP A 23 45.79 59.18 -6.47
C ASP A 23 45.39 59.07 -7.95
N TRP A 24 46.40 59.17 -8.82
CA TRP A 24 46.28 59.04 -10.28
C TRP A 24 45.65 57.71 -10.75
N LEU A 25 45.58 56.71 -9.87
CA LEU A 25 44.95 55.41 -10.11
C LEU A 25 43.42 55.52 -10.26
N LEU A 26 42.77 56.41 -9.50
CA LEU A 26 41.31 56.58 -9.50
C LEU A 26 40.80 57.37 -10.72
N ASP A 27 41.68 58.12 -11.39
CA ASP A 27 41.32 58.96 -12.54
C ASP A 27 41.59 58.32 -13.91
N SER A 28 42.03 57.06 -13.92
CA SER A 28 42.13 56.25 -15.12
C SER A 28 40.75 55.74 -15.59
N ALA A 29 40.57 55.49 -16.88
CA ALA A 29 39.34 54.88 -17.41
C ALA A 29 39.03 53.53 -16.75
N LEU A 30 40.08 52.80 -16.33
CA LEU A 30 40.00 51.57 -15.57
C LEU A 30 39.48 51.81 -14.14
N GLY A 31 39.95 52.87 -13.47
CA GLY A 31 39.49 53.28 -12.13
C GLY A 31 38.02 53.73 -12.11
N ARG A 32 37.58 54.47 -13.14
CA ARG A 32 36.17 54.86 -13.31
C ARG A 32 35.26 53.68 -13.68
N TRP A 33 35.77 52.69 -14.41
CA TRP A 33 35.03 51.45 -14.70
C TRP A 33 34.87 50.58 -13.44
N LEU A 34 35.96 50.41 -12.67
CA LEU A 34 35.99 49.68 -11.38
C LEU A 34 35.09 50.32 -10.31
N THR A 35 34.95 51.64 -10.29
CA THR A 35 34.10 52.38 -9.32
C THR A 35 32.67 52.62 -9.79
N SER A 36 32.33 52.25 -11.03
CA SER A 36 30.94 52.29 -11.48
C SER A 36 30.11 51.25 -10.71
N ARG A 37 28.90 51.60 -10.28
CA ARG A 37 27.99 50.71 -9.52
C ARG A 37 27.76 49.36 -10.21
N HIS A 38 27.78 49.34 -11.55
CA HIS A 38 27.70 48.13 -12.38
C HIS A 38 29.00 47.31 -12.39
N GLY A 39 30.17 47.96 -12.44
CA GLY A 39 31.48 47.31 -12.33
C GLY A 39 31.70 46.66 -10.97
N ILE A 40 31.30 47.33 -9.88
CA ILE A 40 31.40 46.79 -8.51
C ILE A 40 30.55 45.53 -8.34
N ILE A 41 29.30 45.54 -8.79
CA ILE A 41 28.39 44.38 -8.70
C ILE A 41 28.91 43.22 -9.57
N SER A 42 29.39 43.52 -10.78
CA SER A 42 29.97 42.52 -11.68
C SER A 42 31.22 41.87 -11.08
N ASN A 43 32.12 42.68 -10.51
CA ASN A 43 33.35 42.20 -9.87
C ASN A 43 33.07 41.38 -8.60
N LEU A 44 32.06 41.75 -7.82
CA LEU A 44 31.65 40.98 -6.64
C LEU A 44 31.05 39.62 -7.03
N THR A 45 30.24 39.60 -8.10
CA THR A 45 29.65 38.37 -8.64
C THR A 45 30.72 37.45 -9.19
N LEU A 46 31.70 38.01 -9.92
CA LEU A 46 32.86 37.27 -10.42
C LEU A 46 33.66 36.64 -9.27
N LEU A 47 33.89 37.38 -8.18
CA LEU A 47 34.58 36.85 -7.00
C LEU A 47 33.80 35.71 -6.33
N LYS A 48 32.46 35.84 -6.22
CA LYS A 48 31.59 34.77 -5.71
C LYS A 48 31.68 33.51 -6.58
N VAL A 49 31.69 33.66 -7.91
CA VAL A 49 31.81 32.53 -8.85
C VAL A 49 33.18 31.86 -8.73
N LEU A 50 34.27 32.64 -8.65
CA LEU A 50 35.62 32.09 -8.48
C LEU A 50 35.77 31.33 -7.16
N LEU A 51 35.26 31.90 -6.06
CA LEU A 51 35.24 31.22 -4.75
C LEU A 51 34.41 29.93 -4.81
N TRP A 52 33.26 29.98 -5.49
CA TRP A 52 32.40 28.82 -5.68
C TRP A 52 33.10 27.69 -6.47
N LEU A 53 33.86 28.03 -7.52
CA LEU A 53 34.64 27.04 -8.28
C LEU A 53 35.75 26.39 -7.45
N VAL A 54 36.45 27.17 -6.62
CA VAL A 54 37.47 26.65 -5.69
C VAL A 54 36.85 25.70 -4.67
N LEU A 55 35.72 26.08 -4.08
CA LEU A 55 34.98 25.24 -3.14
C LEU A 55 34.46 23.97 -3.83
N LEU A 56 33.90 24.08 -5.03
CA LEU A 56 33.44 22.91 -5.78
C LEU A 56 34.58 21.91 -6.01
N GLY A 57 35.76 22.38 -6.41
CA GLY A 57 36.95 21.52 -6.55
C GLY A 57 37.32 20.83 -5.24
N LEU A 58 37.34 21.56 -4.12
CA LEU A 58 37.61 20.99 -2.79
C LEU A 58 36.57 19.95 -2.37
N PHE A 59 35.28 20.18 -2.64
CA PHE A 59 34.23 19.22 -2.31
C PHE A 59 34.21 18.00 -3.23
N VAL A 60 34.69 18.12 -4.47
CA VAL A 60 34.90 16.96 -5.36
C VAL A 60 35.99 16.05 -4.81
N GLU A 61 37.12 16.61 -4.35
CA GLU A 61 38.20 15.84 -3.70
C GLU A 61 37.75 15.15 -2.40
N LEU A 62 36.74 15.70 -1.72
CA LEU A 62 36.13 15.11 -0.52
C LEU A 62 34.99 14.12 -0.82
N GLU A 63 34.76 13.73 -2.08
CA GLU A 63 33.65 12.88 -2.54
C GLU A 63 32.23 13.48 -2.32
N PHE A 64 32.12 14.76 -1.95
CA PHE A 64 30.85 15.48 -1.73
C PHE A 64 30.49 16.48 -2.84
N GLY A 65 31.18 16.45 -3.97
CA GLY A 65 31.06 17.46 -5.04
C GLY A 65 29.65 17.64 -5.60
N LEU A 66 28.91 16.54 -5.80
CA LEU A 66 27.53 16.59 -6.31
C LEU A 66 26.57 17.24 -5.31
N ALA A 67 26.70 16.93 -4.02
CA ALA A 67 25.87 17.50 -2.97
C ALA A 67 26.11 19.01 -2.83
N PHE A 68 27.38 19.44 -2.83
CA PHE A 68 27.74 20.86 -2.84
C PHE A 68 27.18 21.58 -4.08
N PHE A 69 27.33 20.98 -5.26
CA PHE A 69 26.81 21.56 -6.50
C PHE A 69 25.29 21.79 -6.43
N ILE A 70 24.51 20.77 -6.06
CA ILE A 70 23.04 20.88 -5.97
C ILE A 70 22.61 21.95 -4.95
N LEU A 71 23.18 21.92 -3.73
CA LEU A 71 22.84 22.90 -2.68
C LEU A 71 23.19 24.33 -3.09
N SER A 72 24.32 24.50 -3.78
CA SER A 72 24.74 25.81 -4.26
C SER A 72 23.86 26.35 -5.39
N LEU A 73 23.25 25.51 -6.22
CA LEU A 73 22.28 25.95 -7.23
C LEU A 73 21.06 26.60 -6.58
N PHE A 74 20.58 26.08 -5.44
CA PHE A 74 19.50 26.72 -4.68
C PHE A 74 19.93 28.07 -4.10
N TYR A 75 21.18 28.21 -3.66
CA TYR A 75 21.72 29.50 -3.22
C TYR A 75 21.75 30.52 -4.37
N TRP A 76 22.21 30.13 -5.55
CA TRP A 76 22.25 31.01 -6.73
C TRP A 76 20.85 31.37 -7.23
N LEU A 77 19.91 30.42 -7.20
CA LEU A 77 18.50 30.66 -7.52
C LEU A 77 17.89 31.65 -6.51
N TYR A 78 18.17 31.48 -5.23
CA TYR A 78 17.69 32.36 -4.17
C TYR A 78 18.24 33.78 -4.30
N GLU A 79 19.56 33.94 -4.48
CA GLU A 79 20.18 35.25 -4.71
C GLU A 79 19.70 35.90 -6.01
N GLY A 80 19.52 35.12 -7.08
CA GLY A 80 19.06 35.61 -8.39
C GLY A 80 17.59 36.06 -8.40
N LEU A 81 16.74 35.45 -7.56
CA LEU A 81 15.32 35.81 -7.43
C LEU A 81 15.07 36.88 -6.36
N ARG A 82 16.07 37.21 -5.54
CA ARG A 82 15.93 38.21 -4.46
C ARG A 82 16.25 39.60 -4.98
N SER A 83 15.21 40.43 -5.17
CA SER A 83 15.41 41.86 -5.38
C SER A 83 16.03 42.51 -4.14
N PRO A 84 16.98 43.46 -4.28
CA PRO A 84 17.64 44.14 -3.16
C PRO A 84 16.72 45.14 -2.42
N ALA A 85 15.50 45.35 -2.91
CA ALA A 85 14.50 46.21 -2.26
C ALA A 85 13.83 45.48 -1.08
N PRO A 86 13.54 46.17 0.04
CA PRO A 86 12.67 45.64 1.09
C PRO A 86 11.28 45.33 0.51
N ARG A 87 10.69 44.20 0.88
CA ARG A 87 9.32 43.85 0.45
C ARG A 87 8.32 44.82 1.04
N GLU A 88 7.35 45.24 0.23
CA GLU A 88 6.25 46.06 0.74
C GLU A 88 5.23 45.18 1.51
N PRO A 89 4.58 45.71 2.57
CA PRO A 89 3.58 44.96 3.31
C PRO A 89 2.41 44.57 2.40
N GLY A 90 2.20 43.27 2.17
CA GLY A 90 1.14 42.73 1.30
C GLY A 90 1.62 42.26 -0.08
N GLU A 91 2.91 42.41 -0.40
CA GLU A 91 3.47 41.91 -1.65
C GLU A 91 3.48 40.37 -1.68
N MET A 92 2.75 39.77 -2.62
CA MET A 92 2.67 38.32 -2.75
C MET A 92 4.03 37.74 -3.10
N SER A 93 4.54 36.85 -2.26
CA SER A 93 5.67 36.00 -2.63
C SER A 93 5.26 34.97 -3.69
N ALA A 94 6.22 34.48 -4.47
CA ALA A 94 5.99 33.36 -5.38
C ALA A 94 5.39 32.13 -4.66
N TYR A 95 5.73 31.94 -3.38
CA TYR A 95 5.18 30.87 -2.55
C TYR A 95 3.68 31.05 -2.25
N SER A 96 3.23 32.27 -1.95
CA SER A 96 1.82 32.60 -1.69
C SER A 96 0.92 32.50 -2.92
N VAL A 97 1.48 32.50 -4.14
CA VAL A 97 0.73 32.20 -5.38
C VAL A 97 0.33 30.72 -5.43
N PHE A 98 1.15 29.82 -4.87
CA PHE A 98 0.93 28.37 -4.91
C PHE A 98 0.37 27.79 -3.61
N ASN A 99 0.34 28.56 -2.52
CA ASN A 99 -0.25 28.17 -1.24
C ASN A 99 -1.02 29.37 -0.63
N PRO A 100 -2.20 29.71 -1.16
CA PRO A 100 -2.95 30.92 -0.78
C PRO A 100 -3.38 30.92 0.69
N ASP A 101 -3.66 29.74 1.24
CA ASP A 101 -4.20 29.56 2.59
C ASP A 101 -3.11 29.43 3.67
N CYS A 102 -1.83 29.51 3.28
CA CYS A 102 -0.68 29.34 4.18
C CYS A 102 -0.80 28.09 5.07
N GLN A 103 -1.46 27.04 4.57
CA GLN A 103 -1.52 25.76 5.25
C GLN A 103 -0.11 25.17 5.27
N PRO A 104 0.38 24.62 6.39
CA PRO A 104 1.63 23.89 6.39
C PRO A 104 1.50 22.76 5.35
N LEU A 105 2.29 22.85 4.28
CA LEU A 105 2.46 21.75 3.36
C LEU A 105 3.05 20.62 4.19
N LEU A 106 2.21 19.66 4.56
CA LEU A 106 2.61 18.38 5.16
C LEU A 106 3.29 17.50 4.08
N VAL A 107 4.09 18.11 3.21
CA VAL A 107 5.11 17.42 2.44
C VAL A 107 6.30 17.40 3.36
N CYS A 108 6.30 16.36 4.19
CA CYS A 108 7.33 16.05 5.15
C CYS A 108 8.71 16.30 4.52
N VAL A 109 9.53 17.16 5.12
CA VAL A 109 10.95 17.30 4.78
C VAL A 109 11.71 15.96 4.98
N CYS A 110 11.07 14.95 5.59
CA CYS A 110 11.52 13.55 5.55
C CYS A 110 11.53 12.95 4.13
N ALA A 111 10.73 13.44 3.18
CA ALA A 111 10.71 12.92 1.81
C ALA A 111 11.96 13.29 0.99
N LEU A 112 12.76 14.27 1.46
CA LEU A 112 14.00 14.68 0.79
C LEU A 112 15.24 13.90 1.28
N PHE A 113 15.10 13.05 2.31
CA PHE A 113 16.22 12.27 2.87
C PHE A 113 16.07 10.75 2.76
N THR A 114 15.09 10.24 2.00
CA THR A 114 15.09 8.84 1.59
C THR A 114 15.00 8.74 0.08
N MET A 115 16.13 8.48 -0.57
CA MET A 115 16.15 7.75 -1.85
C MET A 115 15.66 6.29 -1.64
N SER A 116 14.49 6.07 -1.03
CA SER A 116 13.96 4.73 -0.79
C SER A 116 12.89 4.43 -1.82
N GLY A 117 13.14 3.42 -2.66
CA GLY A 117 12.13 2.93 -3.60
C GLY A 117 10.82 2.51 -2.92
N THR A 118 9.77 2.29 -3.71
CA THR A 118 8.43 1.90 -3.27
C THR A 118 8.48 0.89 -2.11
N PRO A 119 7.79 1.11 -0.97
CA PRO A 119 7.87 0.23 0.21
C PRO A 119 7.61 -1.24 -0.11
N VAL A 120 8.24 -2.15 0.66
CA VAL A 120 8.17 -3.61 0.42
C VAL A 120 6.73 -4.08 0.29
N ILE A 121 5.85 -3.66 1.21
CA ILE A 121 4.46 -4.09 1.22
C ILE A 121 3.69 -3.66 -0.04
N MET A 122 3.94 -2.47 -0.57
CA MET A 122 3.30 -1.99 -1.80
C MET A 122 3.81 -2.78 -3.02
N ARG A 123 5.11 -3.09 -3.06
CA ARG A 123 5.66 -3.95 -4.12
C ARG A 123 5.13 -5.37 -4.04
N LEU A 124 5.02 -5.93 -2.84
CA LEU A 124 4.48 -7.27 -2.60
C LEU A 124 3.03 -7.33 -3.03
N MET A 125 2.22 -6.36 -2.62
CA MET A 125 0.81 -6.27 -2.99
C MET A 125 0.62 -6.17 -4.52
N ALA A 126 1.41 -5.32 -5.18
CA ALA A 126 1.40 -5.18 -6.63
C ALA A 126 1.81 -6.47 -7.37
N SER A 127 2.81 -7.20 -6.85
CA SER A 127 3.20 -8.51 -7.39
C SER A 127 2.14 -9.57 -7.14
N ALA A 128 1.59 -9.64 -5.92
CA ALA A 128 0.54 -10.59 -5.55
C ALA A 128 -0.69 -10.44 -6.45
N HIS A 129 -1.05 -9.21 -6.83
CA HIS A 129 -2.12 -8.95 -7.79
C HIS A 129 -1.87 -9.65 -9.14
N SER A 130 -0.73 -9.37 -9.80
CA SER A 130 -0.38 -9.98 -11.09
C SER A 130 -0.22 -11.50 -10.98
N VAL A 131 0.36 -11.98 -9.87
CA VAL A 131 0.50 -13.42 -9.58
C VAL A 131 -0.87 -14.10 -9.43
N ALA A 132 -1.85 -13.46 -8.79
CA ALA A 132 -3.20 -13.99 -8.68
C ALA A 132 -3.92 -14.05 -10.04
N GLU A 133 -3.69 -13.07 -10.92
CA GLU A 133 -4.20 -13.11 -12.31
C GLU A 133 -3.61 -14.28 -13.09
N LYS A 134 -2.30 -14.52 -12.94
CA LYS A 134 -1.61 -15.67 -13.53
C LYS A 134 -2.18 -16.99 -13.01
N ALA A 135 -2.37 -17.10 -11.70
CA ALA A 135 -2.99 -18.28 -11.07
C ALA A 135 -4.41 -18.51 -11.61
N GLY A 136 -5.24 -17.47 -11.69
CA GLY A 136 -6.57 -17.56 -12.30
C GLY A 136 -6.54 -18.01 -13.76
N ALA A 137 -5.54 -17.59 -14.54
CA ALA A 137 -5.34 -18.08 -15.91
C ALA A 137 -4.95 -19.57 -15.95
N ILE A 138 -4.16 -20.05 -14.99
CA ILE A 138 -3.81 -21.47 -14.84
C ILE A 138 -5.07 -22.28 -14.50
N VAL A 139 -5.87 -21.83 -13.52
CA VAL A 139 -7.13 -22.48 -13.14
C VAL A 139 -8.05 -22.63 -14.35
N ARG A 140 -8.24 -21.54 -15.13
CA ARG A 140 -9.00 -21.61 -16.38
C ARG A 140 -8.40 -22.62 -17.36
N LYS A 141 -7.08 -22.59 -17.59
CA LYS A 141 -6.40 -23.47 -18.56
C LYS A 141 -6.61 -24.95 -18.22
N VAL A 142 -6.53 -25.31 -16.93
CA VAL A 142 -6.78 -26.69 -16.48
C VAL A 142 -8.22 -27.09 -16.78
N LEU A 143 -9.22 -26.25 -16.48
CA LEU A 143 -10.62 -26.56 -16.79
C LEU A 143 -10.83 -26.81 -18.29
N HIS A 144 -10.26 -25.95 -19.15
CA HIS A 144 -10.37 -26.06 -20.61
C HIS A 144 -9.66 -27.30 -21.17
N SER A 145 -8.69 -27.87 -20.45
CA SER A 145 -8.00 -29.10 -20.87
C SER A 145 -8.89 -30.33 -20.78
N GLY A 146 -9.95 -30.30 -19.97
CA GLY A 146 -10.86 -31.42 -19.72
C GLY A 146 -10.33 -32.47 -18.74
N ASP A 147 -9.05 -32.42 -18.38
CA ASP A 147 -8.45 -33.29 -17.35
C ASP A 147 -8.14 -32.48 -16.09
N LEU A 148 -8.98 -32.67 -15.07
CA LEU A 148 -8.83 -32.00 -13.79
C LEU A 148 -7.76 -32.66 -12.91
N GLY A 149 -7.34 -33.91 -13.18
CA GLY A 149 -6.38 -34.63 -12.33
C GLY A 149 -6.76 -34.64 -10.84
N ILE A 150 -8.02 -34.99 -10.55
CA ILE A 150 -8.63 -34.98 -9.21
C ILE A 150 -7.98 -36.05 -8.33
N VAL A 151 -7.61 -35.65 -7.11
CA VAL A 151 -7.09 -36.48 -6.03
C VAL A 151 -7.95 -36.25 -4.80
N GLU A 152 -8.36 -37.32 -4.12
CA GLU A 152 -9.02 -37.23 -2.80
C GLU A 152 -7.95 -37.20 -1.70
N LYS A 153 -8.02 -36.21 -0.80
CA LYS A 153 -7.09 -36.06 0.32
C LYS A 153 -7.59 -36.87 1.53
N THR A 154 -8.44 -36.28 2.36
CA THR A 154 -8.95 -36.93 3.58
C THR A 154 -10.37 -37.50 3.44
N GLY A 155 -11.06 -37.23 2.32
CA GLY A 155 -12.37 -37.82 2.00
C GLY A 155 -13.03 -37.22 0.76
N ALA A 156 -14.24 -37.67 0.42
CA ALA A 156 -14.95 -37.34 -0.83
C ALA A 156 -15.33 -35.85 -1.03
N ASN A 157 -15.20 -35.04 0.02
CA ASN A 157 -15.43 -33.58 -0.01
C ASN A 157 -14.13 -32.77 0.11
N ASP A 158 -12.99 -33.44 0.32
CA ASP A 158 -11.66 -32.84 0.43
C ASP A 158 -10.85 -33.26 -0.80
N LEU A 159 -11.04 -32.49 -1.88
CA LEU A 159 -10.50 -32.76 -3.20
C LEU A 159 -9.34 -31.82 -3.50
N GLN A 160 -8.42 -32.27 -4.34
CA GLN A 160 -7.35 -31.48 -4.92
C GLN A 160 -7.28 -31.77 -6.42
N THR A 161 -7.18 -30.75 -7.25
CA THR A 161 -7.04 -30.89 -8.71
C THR A 161 -5.64 -30.46 -9.17
N LEU A 162 -5.38 -30.67 -10.45
CA LEU A 162 -4.19 -30.13 -11.12
C LEU A 162 -4.14 -28.60 -11.04
N ALA A 163 -5.29 -27.92 -10.99
CA ALA A 163 -5.36 -26.47 -10.88
C ALA A 163 -4.81 -25.98 -9.54
N ASP A 164 -5.17 -26.61 -8.42
CA ASP A 164 -4.69 -26.28 -7.07
C ASP A 164 -3.15 -26.38 -7.02
N ARG A 165 -2.61 -27.52 -7.50
CA ARG A 165 -1.17 -27.77 -7.51
C ARG A 165 -0.39 -26.76 -8.37
N LEU A 166 -0.81 -26.57 -9.62
CA LEU A 166 -0.11 -25.67 -10.54
C LEU A 166 -0.23 -24.20 -10.15
N ALA A 167 -1.40 -23.78 -9.64
CA ALA A 167 -1.61 -22.43 -9.15
C ALA A 167 -0.72 -22.17 -7.94
N GLN A 168 -0.65 -23.07 -6.96
CA GLN A 168 0.23 -22.88 -5.80
C GLN A 168 1.71 -22.83 -6.19
N GLN A 169 2.16 -23.73 -7.07
CA GLN A 169 3.53 -23.71 -7.60
C GLN A 169 3.86 -22.38 -8.26
N SER A 170 2.96 -21.86 -9.10
CA SER A 170 3.11 -20.56 -9.76
C SER A 170 3.18 -19.42 -8.75
N ILE A 171 2.28 -19.39 -7.76
CA ILE A 171 2.22 -18.33 -6.75
C ILE A 171 3.50 -18.32 -5.90
N CYS A 172 3.83 -19.45 -5.28
CA CYS A 172 4.97 -19.58 -4.38
C CYS A 172 6.28 -19.28 -5.11
N ALA A 173 6.50 -19.83 -6.31
CA ALA A 173 7.74 -19.59 -7.04
C ALA A 173 7.87 -18.15 -7.53
N SER A 174 6.77 -17.52 -7.97
CA SER A 174 6.79 -16.12 -8.41
C SER A 174 7.10 -15.16 -7.26
N LEU A 175 6.44 -15.34 -6.11
CA LEU A 175 6.66 -14.52 -4.93
C LEU A 175 8.03 -14.75 -4.31
N SER A 176 8.44 -16.00 -4.08
CA SER A 176 9.76 -16.32 -3.49
C SER A 176 10.94 -15.87 -4.36
N ARG A 177 10.78 -15.85 -5.69
CA ARG A 177 11.83 -15.33 -6.59
C ARG A 177 12.05 -13.83 -6.44
N ARG A 178 10.96 -13.08 -6.22
CA ARG A 178 11.01 -11.61 -6.08
C ARG A 178 11.29 -11.18 -4.65
N PHE A 179 10.82 -11.97 -3.69
CA PHE A 179 10.86 -11.74 -2.26
C PHE A 179 11.34 -13.03 -1.55
N PRO A 180 12.66 -13.30 -1.56
CA PRO A 180 13.25 -14.54 -1.06
C PRO A 180 13.21 -14.73 0.46
N LYS A 181 12.87 -13.70 1.23
CA LYS A 181 12.80 -13.72 2.69
C LYS A 181 11.37 -13.84 3.24
N LEU A 182 10.34 -13.79 2.38
CA LEU A 182 8.96 -13.98 2.82
C LEU A 182 8.77 -15.38 3.40
N THR A 183 7.94 -15.44 4.43
CA THR A 183 7.31 -16.71 4.81
C THR A 183 6.06 -16.88 3.95
N ILE A 184 5.97 -17.96 3.18
CA ILE A 184 4.80 -18.28 2.36
C ILE A 184 4.24 -19.63 2.81
N ILE A 185 2.96 -19.65 3.20
CA ILE A 185 2.26 -20.83 3.68
C ILE A 185 1.09 -21.08 2.73
N GLY A 186 1.14 -22.18 1.99
CA GLY A 186 0.09 -22.61 1.07
C GLY A 186 -0.75 -23.76 1.65
N GLU A 187 -1.95 -23.93 1.11
CA GLU A 187 -2.83 -25.05 1.46
C GLU A 187 -2.25 -26.42 1.10
N GLU A 188 -1.65 -26.52 -0.08
CA GLU A 188 -1.28 -27.81 -0.64
C GLU A 188 0.10 -28.25 -0.17
N ASP A 189 0.19 -29.49 0.31
CA ASP A 189 1.48 -30.12 0.59
C ASP A 189 2.04 -30.67 -0.72
N LEU A 190 2.97 -29.92 -1.32
CA LEU A 190 3.54 -30.23 -2.62
C LEU A 190 5.02 -30.61 -2.49
N PRO A 191 5.50 -31.62 -3.24
CA PRO A 191 6.92 -31.90 -3.31
C PRO A 191 7.66 -30.71 -3.92
N PHE A 192 8.93 -30.56 -3.56
CA PHE A 192 9.80 -29.58 -4.21
C PHE A 192 10.07 -30.02 -5.66
N GLU A 193 9.54 -29.27 -6.61
CA GLU A 193 9.74 -29.47 -8.04
C GLU A 193 10.17 -28.16 -8.71
N GLU A 194 11.00 -28.26 -9.75
CA GLU A 194 11.41 -27.10 -10.53
C GLU A 194 10.20 -26.54 -11.30
N VAL A 195 9.79 -25.32 -10.95
CA VAL A 195 8.66 -24.66 -11.59
C VAL A 195 9.10 -24.12 -12.95
N LYS A 196 8.34 -24.45 -14.00
CA LYS A 196 8.63 -23.98 -15.36
C LYS A 196 8.59 -22.46 -15.44
N GLU A 197 9.50 -21.87 -16.22
CA GLU A 197 9.63 -20.41 -16.34
C GLU A 197 8.34 -19.73 -16.87
N ASP A 198 7.53 -20.43 -17.67
CA ASP A 198 6.25 -19.93 -18.18
C ASP A 198 5.16 -19.85 -17.11
N ALA A 199 5.32 -20.54 -15.98
CA ALA A 199 4.45 -20.44 -14.82
C ALA A 199 4.87 -19.31 -13.84
N ILE A 200 6.04 -18.69 -14.05
CA ILE A 200 6.53 -17.59 -13.20
C ILE A 200 6.00 -16.24 -13.71
N GLU A 201 5.28 -15.53 -12.85
CA GLU A 201 4.86 -14.15 -13.10
C GLU A 201 5.90 -13.17 -12.55
N LYS A 202 6.22 -12.14 -13.34
CA LYS A 202 7.25 -11.13 -13.02
C LYS A 202 6.70 -9.71 -12.97
N GLY A 203 5.47 -9.51 -13.45
CA GLY A 203 4.76 -8.25 -13.47
C GLY A 203 4.37 -7.76 -12.08
N GLN A 204 3.97 -6.49 -12.05
CA GLN A 204 3.43 -5.83 -10.87
C GLN A 204 2.29 -4.91 -11.35
N ALA A 205 1.22 -4.80 -10.57
CA ALA A 205 0.13 -3.88 -10.86
C ALA A 205 0.55 -2.43 -10.60
N GLU A 206 0.76 -1.65 -11.67
CA GLU A 206 1.19 -0.24 -11.59
C GLU A 206 0.20 0.64 -10.82
N GLU A 207 -1.10 0.37 -10.91
CA GLU A 207 -2.12 1.09 -10.16
C GLU A 207 -1.95 0.97 -8.64
N ILE A 208 -1.39 -0.15 -8.16
CA ILE A 208 -1.10 -0.39 -6.74
C ILE A 208 0.18 0.36 -6.35
N LEU A 209 1.21 0.32 -7.20
CA LEU A 209 2.49 1.01 -6.96
C LEU A 209 2.34 2.54 -6.87
N GLN A 210 1.30 3.10 -7.50
CA GLN A 210 0.98 4.54 -7.45
C GLN A 210 0.26 4.97 -6.16
N LYS A 211 -0.22 4.04 -5.33
CA LYS A 211 -0.90 4.35 -4.08
C LYS A 211 0.11 4.73 -2.99
N SER A 212 -0.30 5.63 -2.10
CA SER A 212 0.50 5.97 -0.93
C SER A 212 0.47 4.82 0.08
N CYS A 213 1.65 4.44 0.58
CA CYS A 213 1.76 3.46 1.65
C CYS A 213 1.38 4.11 2.99
N PRO A 214 0.51 3.50 3.81
CA PRO A 214 0.23 3.98 5.16
C PRO A 214 1.51 4.09 6.00
N ALA A 215 1.61 5.15 6.81
CA ALA A 215 2.81 5.44 7.59
C ALA A 215 3.25 4.28 8.49
N GLU A 216 2.28 3.54 9.05
CA GLU A 216 2.51 2.36 9.89
C GLU A 216 3.18 1.19 9.16
N TYR A 217 3.10 1.13 7.82
CA TYR A 217 3.67 0.03 7.01
C TYR A 217 4.88 0.44 6.15
N MET A 218 5.33 1.70 6.22
CA MET A 218 6.45 2.18 5.39
C MET A 218 7.77 1.47 5.71
N GLY A 219 7.98 1.09 6.97
CA GLY A 219 9.24 0.51 7.47
C GLY A 219 9.29 -1.02 7.45
N LEU A 220 8.26 -1.70 6.95
CA LEU A 220 8.18 -3.16 6.98
C LEU A 220 9.29 -3.80 6.16
N LYS A 221 9.91 -4.82 6.75
CA LYS A 221 10.85 -5.70 6.08
C LYS A 221 10.13 -6.93 5.57
N GLU A 222 10.77 -7.59 4.62
CA GLU A 222 10.23 -8.75 3.95
C GLU A 222 10.11 -9.96 4.88
N GLU A 223 11.14 -10.20 5.71
CA GLU A 223 11.17 -11.26 6.72
C GLU A 223 10.12 -11.11 7.85
N GLU A 224 9.43 -9.97 7.94
CA GLU A 224 8.37 -9.72 8.92
C GLU A 224 6.97 -10.07 8.39
N LEU A 225 6.87 -10.40 7.10
CA LEU A 225 5.60 -10.64 6.42
C LEU A 225 5.35 -12.14 6.26
N VAL A 226 4.12 -12.55 6.52
CA VAL A 226 3.63 -13.91 6.27
C VAL A 226 2.57 -13.86 5.19
N VAL A 227 2.75 -14.65 4.14
CA VAL A 227 1.80 -14.77 3.04
C VAL A 227 1.06 -16.10 3.16
N TRP A 228 -0.27 -16.04 3.22
CA TRP A 228 -1.16 -17.20 3.25
C TRP A 228 -1.81 -17.39 1.88
N VAL A 229 -1.66 -18.58 1.29
CA VAL A 229 -2.10 -18.87 -0.08
C VAL A 229 -3.14 -19.99 -0.08
N ASP A 230 -4.31 -19.68 -0.62
CA ASP A 230 -5.25 -20.68 -1.10
C ASP A 230 -5.22 -20.62 -2.64
N PRO A 231 -4.64 -21.63 -3.30
CA PRO A 231 -4.45 -21.60 -4.74
C PRO A 231 -5.75 -21.78 -5.54
N LEU A 232 -6.79 -22.36 -4.92
CA LEU A 232 -8.09 -22.60 -5.50
C LEU A 232 -9.11 -22.86 -4.37
N ASP A 233 -9.67 -21.78 -3.84
CA ASP A 233 -10.76 -21.84 -2.87
C ASP A 233 -12.05 -22.26 -3.61
N GLY A 234 -12.72 -23.30 -3.11
CA GLY A 234 -13.90 -23.89 -3.73
C GLY A 234 -13.61 -25.04 -4.71
N THR A 235 -12.59 -25.86 -4.45
CA THR A 235 -12.23 -27.03 -5.29
C THR A 235 -13.40 -27.97 -5.54
N LYS A 236 -14.24 -28.24 -4.54
CA LYS A 236 -15.43 -29.09 -4.73
C LYS A 236 -16.37 -28.49 -5.77
N GLU A 237 -16.71 -27.22 -5.64
CA GLU A 237 -17.55 -26.50 -6.58
C GLU A 237 -16.91 -26.38 -7.98
N TYR A 238 -15.59 -26.25 -8.06
CA TYR A 238 -14.85 -26.30 -9.32
C TYR A 238 -15.04 -27.64 -10.06
N THR A 239 -14.94 -28.77 -9.34
CA THR A 239 -15.19 -30.10 -9.92
C THR A 239 -16.65 -30.33 -10.32
N GLU A 240 -17.58 -29.62 -9.69
CA GLU A 240 -19.02 -29.67 -10.01
C GLU A 240 -19.44 -28.69 -11.13
N GLY A 241 -18.51 -27.88 -11.65
CA GLY A 241 -18.80 -26.89 -12.69
C GLY A 241 -19.50 -25.61 -12.18
N LEU A 242 -19.44 -25.36 -10.87
CA LEU A 242 -20.03 -24.18 -10.22
C LEU A 242 -18.99 -23.07 -10.10
N LEU A 243 -18.56 -22.61 -11.27
CA LEU A 243 -17.32 -21.86 -11.46
C LEU A 243 -17.30 -20.47 -10.81
N ASP A 244 -18.47 -19.86 -10.56
CA ASP A 244 -18.59 -18.58 -9.87
C ASP A 244 -18.17 -18.62 -8.40
N ASN A 245 -18.11 -19.81 -7.78
CA ASN A 245 -17.70 -20.00 -6.39
C ASN A 245 -16.19 -20.08 -6.21
N VAL A 246 -15.44 -20.18 -7.31
CA VAL A 246 -14.00 -20.44 -7.29
C VAL A 246 -13.22 -19.14 -7.16
N THR A 247 -12.28 -19.11 -6.22
CA THR A 247 -11.36 -17.97 -6.04
C THR A 247 -9.93 -18.42 -5.82
N VAL A 248 -8.96 -17.52 -6.08
CA VAL A 248 -7.56 -17.67 -5.64
C VAL A 248 -7.32 -16.62 -4.56
N LEU A 249 -6.79 -17.01 -3.40
CA LEU A 249 -6.61 -16.14 -2.25
C LEU A 249 -5.11 -15.98 -1.95
N ILE A 250 -4.65 -14.74 -1.87
CA ILE A 250 -3.30 -14.40 -1.40
C ILE A 250 -3.43 -13.35 -0.31
N GLY A 251 -3.34 -13.79 0.95
CA GLY A 251 -3.41 -12.93 2.12
C GLY A 251 -2.04 -12.56 2.63
N ILE A 252 -1.84 -11.32 3.06
CA ILE A 252 -0.57 -10.80 3.58
C ILE A 252 -0.79 -10.33 5.02
N ALA A 253 -0.04 -10.93 5.93
CA ALA A 253 -0.12 -10.67 7.35
C ALA A 253 1.16 -10.02 7.90
N TYR A 254 0.99 -9.20 8.93
CA TYR A 254 2.05 -8.57 9.70
C TYR A 254 1.64 -8.48 11.18
N GLY A 255 2.51 -8.94 12.08
CA GLY A 255 2.25 -8.95 13.53
C GLY A 255 0.94 -9.66 13.87
N GLY A 256 0.75 -10.87 13.36
CA GLY A 256 -0.46 -11.68 13.55
C GLY A 256 -1.73 -11.19 12.86
N ARG A 257 -1.74 -10.04 12.17
CA ARG A 257 -2.96 -9.45 11.57
C ARG A 257 -2.91 -9.50 10.04
N ALA A 258 -4.04 -9.80 9.41
CA ALA A 258 -4.21 -9.66 7.97
C ALA A 258 -4.26 -8.16 7.59
N ILE A 259 -3.22 -7.67 6.90
CA ILE A 259 -3.07 -6.24 6.58
C ILE A 259 -3.37 -5.91 5.11
N ALA A 260 -3.23 -6.89 4.22
CA ALA A 260 -3.54 -6.76 2.81
C ALA A 260 -3.93 -8.12 2.20
N GLY A 261 -4.63 -8.12 1.07
CA GLY A 261 -5.09 -9.35 0.46
C GLY A 261 -5.58 -9.18 -0.97
N VAL A 262 -5.36 -10.21 -1.78
CA VAL A 262 -5.83 -10.32 -3.17
C VAL A 262 -6.80 -11.50 -3.28
N ILE A 263 -7.90 -11.28 -3.99
CA ILE A 263 -8.83 -12.33 -4.41
C ILE A 263 -8.98 -12.27 -5.92
N ASN A 264 -8.53 -13.30 -6.64
CA ASN A 264 -8.90 -13.47 -8.05
C ASN A 264 -10.14 -14.36 -8.15
N GLN A 265 -11.12 -13.96 -8.95
CA GLN A 265 -12.29 -14.79 -9.30
C GLN A 265 -12.12 -15.24 -10.77
N PRO A 266 -11.58 -16.44 -11.04
CA PRO A 266 -11.12 -16.79 -12.38
C PRO A 266 -12.22 -16.83 -13.44
N PHE A 267 -13.46 -17.12 -13.02
CA PHE A 267 -14.62 -17.30 -13.89
C PHE A 267 -15.69 -16.23 -13.69
N TYR A 268 -15.34 -15.06 -13.15
CA TYR A 268 -16.28 -13.93 -13.14
C TYR A 268 -16.83 -13.68 -14.56
N ASN A 269 -18.15 -13.46 -14.67
CA ASN A 269 -18.88 -13.30 -15.93
C ASN A 269 -18.86 -14.48 -16.92
N TYR A 270 -18.49 -15.70 -16.51
CA TYR A 270 -18.43 -16.85 -17.43
C TYR A 270 -19.77 -17.21 -18.11
N GLN A 271 -20.90 -16.80 -17.52
CA GLN A 271 -22.24 -17.02 -18.06
C GLN A 271 -22.72 -15.94 -19.03
N LEU A 272 -22.03 -14.78 -19.12
CA LEU A 272 -22.48 -13.65 -19.94
C LEU A 272 -22.15 -13.77 -21.43
N GLY A 273 -21.41 -14.81 -21.82
CA GLY A 273 -21.12 -15.11 -23.23
C GLY A 273 -19.98 -14.30 -23.84
N ALA A 274 -19.86 -14.38 -25.17
CA ALA A 274 -18.77 -13.77 -25.93
C ALA A 274 -18.80 -12.23 -25.84
N GLY A 275 -17.67 -11.64 -25.43
CA GLY A 275 -17.51 -10.18 -25.31
C GLY A 275 -17.53 -9.66 -23.87
N ALA A 276 -17.93 -10.48 -22.89
CA ALA A 276 -17.76 -10.14 -21.48
C ALA A 276 -16.28 -10.31 -21.06
N VAL A 277 -15.81 -9.42 -20.19
CA VAL A 277 -14.49 -9.60 -19.55
C VAL A 277 -14.59 -10.79 -18.61
N LEU A 278 -13.85 -11.86 -18.92
CA LEU A 278 -13.79 -13.08 -18.14
C LEU A 278 -12.75 -12.97 -17.04
N GLY A 279 -13.18 -13.27 -15.82
CA GLY A 279 -12.35 -13.17 -14.63
C GLY A 279 -12.19 -11.74 -14.14
N ARG A 280 -11.83 -11.60 -12.86
CA ARG A 280 -11.50 -10.32 -12.23
C ARG A 280 -10.56 -10.53 -11.06
N THR A 281 -9.89 -9.46 -10.65
CA THR A 281 -9.05 -9.43 -9.45
C THR A 281 -9.51 -8.32 -8.54
N MET A 282 -9.77 -8.65 -7.29
CA MET A 282 -10.02 -7.74 -6.20
C MET A 282 -8.80 -7.66 -5.31
N TRP A 283 -8.59 -6.51 -4.69
CA TRP A 283 -7.48 -6.34 -3.77
C TRP A 283 -7.81 -5.30 -2.71
N GLY A 284 -7.21 -5.42 -1.53
CA GLY A 284 -7.40 -4.47 -0.45
C GLY A 284 -6.23 -4.43 0.52
N MET A 285 -6.09 -3.28 1.18
CA MET A 285 -5.10 -3.04 2.21
C MET A 285 -5.66 -2.08 3.26
N LEU A 286 -5.40 -2.37 4.54
CA LEU A 286 -5.77 -1.49 5.65
C LEU A 286 -5.12 -0.11 5.47
N GLY A 287 -5.91 0.95 5.62
CA GLY A 287 -5.46 2.34 5.43
C GLY A 287 -5.38 2.80 3.97
N VAL A 288 -5.52 1.91 2.97
CA VAL A 288 -5.57 2.27 1.54
C VAL A 288 -6.99 2.10 0.98
N GLY A 289 -7.71 1.08 1.41
CA GLY A 289 -9.04 0.71 0.91
C GLY A 289 -9.01 -0.59 0.09
N ALA A 290 -10.11 -0.90 -0.59
CA ALA A 290 -10.24 -2.06 -1.46
C ALA A 290 -10.81 -1.69 -2.84
N PHE A 291 -10.40 -2.45 -3.86
CA PHE A 291 -10.60 -2.15 -5.28
C PHE A 291 -10.88 -3.44 -6.07
N GLY A 292 -11.32 -3.30 -7.33
CA GLY A 292 -11.67 -4.43 -8.22
C GLY A 292 -13.13 -4.89 -8.11
N PHE A 293 -13.97 -4.15 -7.38
CA PHE A 293 -15.40 -4.40 -7.23
C PHE A 293 -16.17 -3.12 -6.93
N GLN A 294 -17.49 -3.18 -7.05
CA GLN A 294 -18.39 -2.10 -6.62
C GLN A 294 -18.90 -2.41 -5.22
N LEU A 295 -18.47 -1.62 -4.23
CA LEU A 295 -18.95 -1.75 -2.86
C LEU A 295 -20.46 -1.45 -2.81
N GLN A 296 -21.21 -2.38 -2.23
CA GLN A 296 -22.66 -2.25 -2.05
C GLN A 296 -23.09 -2.89 -0.73
N GLU A 297 -24.04 -2.26 -0.05
CA GLU A 297 -24.68 -2.83 1.14
C GLU A 297 -26.01 -3.50 0.75
N VAL A 298 -26.43 -4.50 1.53
CA VAL A 298 -27.74 -5.13 1.34
C VAL A 298 -28.83 -4.07 1.54
N PRO A 299 -29.77 -3.90 0.59
CA PRO A 299 -30.78 -2.87 0.69
C PRO A 299 -31.79 -3.15 1.81
N GLY A 300 -32.14 -2.11 2.56
CA GLY A 300 -33.12 -2.16 3.64
C GLY A 300 -32.62 -2.90 4.88
N ASP A 301 -33.53 -3.56 5.59
CA ASP A 301 -33.27 -4.35 6.80
C ASP A 301 -33.19 -5.86 6.52
N ARG A 302 -33.03 -6.25 5.24
CA ARG A 302 -32.96 -7.65 4.84
C ARG A 302 -31.71 -8.30 5.45
N ARG A 303 -31.93 -9.47 6.02
CA ARG A 303 -30.89 -10.35 6.58
C ARG A 303 -30.72 -11.53 5.66
N ILE A 304 -29.71 -11.48 4.81
CA ILE A 304 -29.36 -12.54 3.86
C ILE A 304 -28.10 -13.21 4.41
N VAL A 305 -28.23 -14.43 4.94
CA VAL A 305 -27.11 -15.16 5.53
C VAL A 305 -26.53 -16.09 4.49
N THR A 306 -25.26 -15.90 4.14
CA THR A 306 -24.52 -16.82 3.29
C THR A 306 -23.76 -17.84 4.15
N THR A 307 -23.77 -19.10 3.74
CA THR A 307 -23.10 -20.19 4.46
C THR A 307 -22.65 -21.29 3.51
N THR A 308 -22.01 -22.32 4.06
CA THR A 308 -21.47 -23.45 3.30
C THR A 308 -22.57 -24.24 2.57
N ARG A 309 -22.25 -24.64 1.33
CA ARG A 309 -23.00 -25.61 0.53
C ARG A 309 -22.65 -27.05 0.94
N SER A 310 -21.36 -27.36 0.98
CA SER A 310 -20.84 -28.74 0.96
C SER A 310 -20.38 -29.26 2.33
N HIS A 311 -20.29 -28.40 3.35
CA HIS A 311 -19.75 -28.72 4.68
C HIS A 311 -20.71 -28.36 5.84
N SER A 312 -22.02 -28.53 5.63
CA SER A 312 -23.04 -28.19 6.64
C SER A 312 -23.22 -29.29 7.69
N ASN A 313 -23.52 -28.90 8.92
CA ASN A 313 -23.92 -29.80 10.01
C ASN A 313 -25.00 -29.11 10.88
N LYS A 314 -25.48 -29.78 11.93
CA LYS A 314 -26.53 -29.25 12.81
C LYS A 314 -26.11 -27.95 13.51
N VAL A 315 -24.85 -27.84 13.94
CA VAL A 315 -24.34 -26.63 14.63
C VAL A 315 -24.36 -25.43 13.67
N VAL A 316 -23.99 -25.64 12.41
CA VAL A 316 -24.08 -24.61 11.36
C VAL A 316 -25.53 -24.19 11.14
N THR A 317 -26.47 -25.13 10.96
CA THR A 317 -27.88 -24.79 10.72
C THR A 317 -28.51 -24.07 11.90
N ASP A 318 -28.28 -24.56 13.12
CA ASP A 318 -28.81 -23.95 14.34
C ASP A 318 -28.28 -22.51 14.53
N CYS A 319 -26.99 -22.29 14.24
CA CYS A 319 -26.39 -20.95 14.30
C CYS A 319 -26.97 -20.02 13.23
N VAL A 320 -27.14 -20.50 12.00
CA VAL A 320 -27.73 -19.73 10.91
C VAL A 320 -29.18 -19.34 11.24
N ASP A 321 -29.99 -20.28 11.73
CA ASP A 321 -31.38 -20.01 12.10
C ASP A 321 -31.48 -18.99 13.24
N ALA A 322 -30.53 -19.02 14.19
CA ALA A 322 -30.45 -18.05 15.27
C ALA A 322 -30.21 -16.62 14.77
N MET A 323 -29.72 -16.40 13.55
CA MET A 323 -29.52 -15.06 12.97
C MET A 323 -30.83 -14.40 12.48
N GLU A 324 -31.95 -15.14 12.50
CA GLU A 324 -33.24 -14.73 11.93
C GLU A 324 -33.12 -14.29 10.45
N PRO A 325 -32.53 -15.12 9.58
CA PRO A 325 -32.38 -14.78 8.18
C PRO A 325 -33.74 -14.64 7.49
N HIS A 326 -33.87 -13.63 6.66
CA HIS A 326 -34.96 -13.55 5.67
C HIS A 326 -34.68 -14.47 4.48
N GLU A 327 -33.40 -14.75 4.22
CA GLU A 327 -32.94 -15.60 3.13
C GLU A 327 -31.62 -16.26 3.54
N VAL A 328 -31.44 -17.53 3.17
CA VAL A 328 -30.20 -18.28 3.38
C VAL A 328 -29.63 -18.70 2.03
N VAL A 329 -28.42 -18.23 1.74
CA VAL A 329 -27.68 -18.54 0.51
C VAL A 329 -26.62 -19.60 0.83
N ARG A 330 -26.65 -20.73 0.13
CA ARG A 330 -25.69 -21.83 0.33
C ARG A 330 -24.75 -21.93 -0.86
N VAL A 331 -23.50 -21.57 -0.66
CA VAL A 331 -22.47 -21.49 -1.71
C VAL A 331 -21.12 -22.04 -1.26
N GLY A 332 -20.29 -22.41 -2.23
CA GLY A 332 -18.88 -22.75 -2.03
C GLY A 332 -18.00 -21.51 -1.91
N GLY A 333 -16.74 -21.72 -1.51
CA GLY A 333 -15.68 -20.72 -1.49
C GLY A 333 -15.76 -19.73 -0.33
N ALA A 334 -14.79 -19.72 0.59
CA ALA A 334 -14.70 -18.72 1.65
C ALA A 334 -14.55 -17.30 1.07
N GLY A 335 -13.69 -17.13 0.05
CA GLY A 335 -13.51 -15.89 -0.69
C GLY A 335 -14.79 -15.43 -1.38
N ASN A 336 -15.50 -16.33 -2.06
CA ASN A 336 -16.80 -16.02 -2.69
C ASN A 336 -17.84 -15.52 -1.66
N LYS A 337 -17.89 -16.11 -0.47
CA LYS A 337 -18.81 -15.64 0.59
C LYS A 337 -18.49 -14.22 1.07
N ILE A 338 -17.21 -13.83 1.11
CA ILE A 338 -16.83 -12.43 1.40
C ILE A 338 -17.14 -11.50 0.21
N ILE A 339 -16.96 -11.96 -1.03
CA ILE A 339 -17.41 -11.21 -2.22
C ILE A 339 -18.91 -10.89 -2.13
N GLN A 340 -19.73 -11.85 -1.70
CA GLN A 340 -21.16 -11.60 -1.49
C GLN A 340 -21.46 -10.52 -0.45
N LEU A 341 -20.62 -10.39 0.59
CA LEU A 341 -20.79 -9.33 1.59
C LEU A 341 -20.47 -7.96 1.02
N VAL A 342 -19.32 -7.82 0.35
CA VAL A 342 -18.85 -6.52 -0.14
C VAL A 342 -19.63 -6.04 -1.37
N GLU A 343 -20.31 -6.95 -2.09
CA GLU A 343 -21.21 -6.62 -3.21
C GLU A 343 -22.70 -6.61 -2.81
N GLY A 344 -23.02 -6.61 -1.51
CA GLY A 344 -24.39 -6.44 -1.03
C GLY A 344 -25.34 -7.59 -1.40
N ARG A 345 -24.82 -8.78 -1.70
CA ARG A 345 -25.59 -10.00 -1.96
C ARG A 345 -25.91 -10.78 -0.69
N ALA A 346 -25.11 -10.61 0.35
CA ALA A 346 -25.32 -11.17 1.68
C ALA A 346 -25.00 -10.14 2.76
N SER A 347 -25.69 -10.21 3.90
CA SER A 347 -25.47 -9.32 5.04
C SER A 347 -24.51 -9.93 6.07
N ALA A 348 -24.47 -11.27 6.16
CA ALA A 348 -23.56 -12.00 7.04
C ALA A 348 -23.12 -13.33 6.41
N TYR A 349 -21.86 -13.68 6.62
CA TYR A 349 -21.31 -15.02 6.41
C TYR A 349 -21.21 -15.70 7.76
N VAL A 350 -21.92 -16.83 7.92
CA VAL A 350 -21.98 -17.59 9.18
C VAL A 350 -21.59 -19.03 8.93
N PHE A 351 -20.49 -19.47 9.54
CA PHE A 351 -19.99 -20.84 9.46
C PHE A 351 -19.56 -21.34 10.83
N ALA A 352 -20.52 -21.86 11.60
CA ALA A 352 -20.29 -22.39 12.94
C ALA A 352 -19.77 -23.83 12.92
N SER A 353 -18.59 -24.04 12.33
CA SER A 353 -17.91 -25.34 12.28
C SER A 353 -16.41 -25.15 12.12
N PRO A 354 -15.56 -26.08 12.61
CA PRO A 354 -14.21 -26.20 12.09
C PRO A 354 -14.25 -26.56 10.60
N GLY A 355 -13.19 -26.23 9.86
CA GLY A 355 -13.00 -26.66 8.47
C GLY A 355 -12.16 -25.67 7.66
N CYS A 356 -12.53 -24.39 7.72
CA CYS A 356 -11.72 -23.30 7.15
C CYS A 356 -10.42 -23.16 7.93
N LYS A 357 -9.39 -22.72 7.24
CA LYS A 357 -8.05 -22.49 7.74
C LYS A 357 -7.63 -21.04 7.50
N LYS A 358 -6.40 -20.70 7.87
CA LYS A 358 -5.87 -19.34 7.76
C LYS A 358 -5.81 -18.85 6.32
N TRP A 359 -5.49 -19.71 5.36
CA TRP A 359 -5.50 -19.35 3.93
C TRP A 359 -6.90 -19.00 3.38
N ASP A 360 -7.96 -19.64 3.87
CA ASP A 360 -9.35 -19.29 3.51
C ASP A 360 -9.79 -17.88 3.97
N THR A 361 -9.16 -17.35 5.03
CA THR A 361 -9.65 -16.17 5.75
C THR A 361 -8.75 -14.96 5.66
N CYS A 362 -7.43 -15.13 5.51
CA CYS A 362 -6.47 -14.02 5.54
C CYS A 362 -6.73 -12.96 4.45
N ALA A 363 -6.78 -13.35 3.18
CA ALA A 363 -7.02 -12.40 2.09
C ALA A 363 -8.44 -11.79 2.15
N PRO A 364 -9.51 -12.61 2.35
CA PRO A 364 -10.85 -12.07 2.45
C PRO A 364 -11.08 -11.15 3.66
N GLU A 365 -10.47 -11.45 4.82
CA GLU A 365 -10.52 -10.59 6.00
C GLU A 365 -9.90 -9.21 5.71
N ALA A 366 -8.71 -9.16 5.11
CA ALA A 366 -8.04 -7.91 4.79
C ALA A 366 -8.89 -7.02 3.85
N ILE A 367 -9.52 -7.62 2.82
CA ILE A 367 -10.41 -6.89 1.91
C ILE A 367 -11.65 -6.38 2.66
N LEU A 368 -12.28 -7.23 3.47
CA LEU A 368 -13.49 -6.88 4.20
C LEU A 368 -13.22 -5.75 5.22
N HIS A 369 -12.13 -5.83 5.97
CA HIS A 369 -11.73 -4.80 6.94
C HIS A 369 -11.37 -3.48 6.25
N ALA A 370 -10.73 -3.52 5.09
CA ALA A 370 -10.38 -2.32 4.32
C ALA A 370 -11.61 -1.51 3.86
N VAL A 371 -12.81 -2.09 3.86
CA VAL A 371 -14.10 -1.42 3.59
C VAL A 371 -15.00 -1.29 4.84
N GLY A 372 -14.41 -1.45 6.02
CA GLY A 372 -15.06 -1.25 7.32
C GLY A 372 -15.94 -2.42 7.80
N GLY A 373 -15.82 -3.59 7.18
CA GLY A 373 -16.42 -4.82 7.69
C GLY A 373 -15.59 -5.47 8.79
N LYS A 374 -16.08 -6.59 9.33
CA LYS A 374 -15.45 -7.34 10.42
C LYS A 374 -15.58 -8.84 10.19
N LEU A 375 -14.53 -9.57 10.53
CA LEU A 375 -14.46 -11.04 10.50
C LEU A 375 -13.86 -11.51 11.83
N THR A 376 -14.50 -12.50 12.45
CA THR A 376 -14.10 -13.09 13.73
C THR A 376 -14.42 -14.57 13.75
N ASP A 377 -14.02 -15.25 14.82
CA ASP A 377 -14.64 -16.53 15.17
C ASP A 377 -16.08 -16.37 15.74
N MET A 378 -16.73 -17.48 16.11
CA MET A 378 -18.07 -17.49 16.73
C MET A 378 -18.12 -16.90 18.15
N HIS A 379 -16.97 -16.67 18.77
CA HIS A 379 -16.84 -16.05 20.10
C HIS A 379 -16.54 -14.55 20.01
N GLY A 380 -16.25 -14.03 18.81
CA GLY A 380 -15.90 -12.64 18.56
C GLY A 380 -14.40 -12.34 18.61
N ASN A 381 -13.55 -13.37 18.67
CA ASN A 381 -12.10 -13.21 18.66
C ASN A 381 -11.59 -12.98 17.23
N ALA A 382 -10.58 -12.12 17.10
CA ALA A 382 -9.84 -11.96 15.84
C ALA A 382 -8.92 -13.16 15.60
N TYR A 383 -8.67 -13.49 14.34
CA TYR A 383 -7.69 -14.52 13.99
C TYR A 383 -6.26 -13.99 14.06
N CYS A 384 -5.36 -14.89 14.45
CA CYS A 384 -3.92 -14.68 14.33
C CYS A 384 -3.39 -15.36 13.07
N TYR A 385 -2.49 -14.68 12.36
CA TYR A 385 -1.89 -15.10 11.09
C TYR A 385 -0.35 -15.18 11.15
N ASP A 386 0.23 -15.30 12.34
CA ASP A 386 1.66 -15.55 12.52
C ASP A 386 2.06 -16.91 11.92
N ALA A 387 3.34 -17.06 11.56
CA ALA A 387 3.82 -18.22 10.80
C ALA A 387 3.68 -19.57 11.51
N ASP A 388 3.70 -19.57 12.85
CA ASP A 388 3.62 -20.76 13.70
C ASP A 388 2.21 -21.03 14.26
N VAL A 389 1.22 -20.22 13.88
CA VAL A 389 -0.17 -20.41 14.31
C VAL A 389 -0.73 -21.73 13.76
N LYS A 390 -1.62 -22.36 14.52
CA LYS A 390 -2.40 -23.49 13.99
C LYS A 390 -3.19 -23.04 12.75
N HIS A 391 -3.09 -23.82 11.68
CA HIS A 391 -3.75 -23.46 10.42
C HIS A 391 -5.27 -23.50 10.53
N MET A 392 -5.84 -24.42 11.32
CA MET A 392 -7.29 -24.58 11.48
C MET A 392 -7.94 -23.34 12.15
N ASN A 393 -9.11 -22.94 11.66
CA ASN A 393 -10.02 -22.04 12.36
C ASN A 393 -11.06 -22.90 13.09
N SER A 394 -10.70 -23.38 14.28
CA SER A 394 -11.50 -24.35 15.05
C SER A 394 -12.87 -23.82 15.48
N ALA A 395 -12.94 -22.52 15.76
CA ALA A 395 -14.12 -21.87 16.33
C ALA A 395 -15.11 -21.29 15.30
N GLY A 396 -15.02 -21.71 14.02
CA GLY A 396 -15.90 -21.25 12.94
C GLY A 396 -15.68 -19.79 12.55
N VAL A 397 -16.34 -19.30 11.50
CA VAL A 397 -16.13 -17.97 10.90
C VAL A 397 -17.44 -17.17 10.89
N LEU A 398 -17.41 -15.95 11.46
CA LEU A 398 -18.48 -14.96 11.38
C LEU A 398 -17.93 -13.70 10.69
N ALA A 399 -18.49 -13.34 9.54
CA ALA A 399 -18.07 -12.14 8.81
C ALA A 399 -19.26 -11.29 8.37
N THR A 400 -19.12 -9.97 8.42
CA THR A 400 -20.19 -9.03 8.11
C THR A 400 -19.63 -7.74 7.56
N LEU A 401 -20.26 -7.15 6.53
CA LEU A 401 -19.91 -5.79 6.11
C LEU A 401 -20.40 -4.73 7.11
N ARG A 402 -21.58 -4.94 7.69
CA ARG A 402 -22.22 -4.07 8.69
C ARG A 402 -22.93 -4.89 9.76
N ASN A 403 -23.29 -4.23 10.87
CA ASN A 403 -24.09 -4.83 11.96
C ASN A 403 -23.46 -6.07 12.60
N HIS A 404 -22.13 -6.14 12.69
CA HIS A 404 -21.43 -7.30 13.26
C HIS A 404 -21.93 -7.66 14.66
N GLU A 405 -22.13 -6.66 15.52
CA GLU A 405 -22.58 -6.86 16.90
C GLU A 405 -23.97 -7.50 16.99
N TYR A 406 -24.86 -7.23 16.03
CA TYR A 406 -26.15 -7.92 15.94
C TYR A 406 -25.92 -9.42 15.74
N TYR A 407 -25.18 -9.82 14.70
CA TYR A 407 -24.98 -11.25 14.41
C TYR A 407 -24.17 -11.95 15.50
N ALA A 408 -23.14 -11.28 16.05
CA ALA A 408 -22.33 -11.82 17.15
C ALA A 408 -23.17 -12.07 18.42
N SER A 409 -24.11 -11.17 18.74
CA SER A 409 -25.03 -11.33 19.89
C SER A 409 -26.03 -12.48 19.71
N ARG A 410 -26.27 -12.91 18.47
CA ARG A 410 -27.23 -13.97 18.12
C ARG A 410 -26.60 -15.36 18.09
N VAL A 411 -25.27 -15.48 18.18
CA VAL A 411 -24.60 -16.78 18.26
C VAL A 411 -25.05 -17.50 19.55
N PRO A 412 -25.74 -18.66 19.47
CA PRO A 412 -26.23 -19.36 20.64
C PRO A 412 -25.10 -19.81 21.59
N PRO A 413 -25.32 -19.82 22.92
CA PRO A 413 -24.34 -20.37 23.86
C PRO A 413 -23.96 -21.82 23.55
N SER A 414 -24.92 -22.65 23.13
CA SER A 414 -24.69 -24.05 22.73
C SER A 414 -23.75 -24.19 21.53
N VAL A 415 -23.77 -23.22 20.60
CA VAL A 415 -22.85 -23.19 19.45
C VAL A 415 -21.44 -22.84 19.91
N ARG A 416 -21.31 -21.84 20.80
CA ARG A 416 -20.01 -21.46 21.39
C ARG A 416 -19.40 -22.61 22.20
N GLU A 417 -20.21 -23.34 22.97
CA GLU A 417 -19.76 -24.51 23.73
C GLU A 417 -19.32 -25.67 22.83
N ALA A 418 -19.99 -25.88 21.69
CA ALA A 418 -19.62 -26.90 20.72
C ALA A 418 -18.31 -26.58 19.99
N LEU A 419 -17.95 -25.31 19.89
CA LEU A 419 -16.79 -24.81 19.16
C LEU A 419 -15.68 -24.39 20.14
N LYS A 420 -14.77 -25.32 20.41
CA LYS A 420 -13.62 -25.07 21.31
C LYS A 420 -12.69 -24.01 20.72
N LEU A 421 -12.19 -23.14 21.60
CA LEU A 421 -11.08 -22.24 21.29
C LEU A 421 -9.77 -23.04 21.17
N ASP A 422 -8.88 -22.57 20.31
CA ASP A 422 -7.59 -23.20 20.03
C ASP A 422 -6.48 -22.93 21.06
#